data_AF-A0AAU8JHR6-F1
#
_entry.id   AF-A0AAU8JHR6-F1
#
_cell.length_a   1.000
_cell.length_b   1.000
_cell.length_c   1.000
_cell.angle_alpha   90.00
_cell.angle_beta   90.00
_cell.angle_gamma   90.00
#
_symmetry.space_group_name_H-M   'P 1'
#
loop_
_entity.id
_entity.type
_entity.pdbx_description
1 polymer ?
#
loop_
_entity_poly.entity_id
_entity_poly.type
_entity_poly.pdbx_seq_one_letter_code
_entity_poly.pdbx_strand_id
1 'polypeptide(L)' 'MKSRSLAVVVYKEDDMYIAECPEIGTVDQGETIEQAVSEAMP' A
#
# COMPACT_ATOMS: atom_id res chain seq x y z
N MET A 1 6.86 9.05 20.00
CA MET A 1 5.78 8.77 19.02
C MET A 1 5.30 7.34 19.25
N LYS A 2 4.00 7.06 19.08
CA LYS A 2 3.48 5.69 19.10
C LYS A 2 3.47 5.17 17.66
N SER A 3 4.25 4.14 17.38
CA SER A 3 4.16 3.39 16.13
C SER A 3 2.91 2.53 16.15
N ARG A 4 2.14 2.53 15.07
CA ARG A 4 1.08 1.54 14.82
C ARG A 4 1.48 0.73 13.60
N SER A 5 1.24 -0.57 13.66
CA SER A 5 1.36 -1.45 12.50
C SER A 5 -0.02 -1.58 11.86
N LEU A 6 -0.08 -1.42 10.56
CA LEU A 6 -1.27 -1.63 9.73
C LEU A 6 -1.03 -2.85 8.84
N ALA A 7 -2.09 -3.56 8.46
CA ALA A 7 -2.00 -4.60 7.45
C ALA A 7 -2.23 -3.98 6.07
N VAL A 8 -1.50 -4.48 5.07
CA VAL A 8 -1.60 -4.00 3.69
C VAL A 8 -1.84 -5.20 2.81
N VAL A 9 -2.84 -5.12 1.96
CA VAL A 9 -3.09 -6.12 0.92
C VAL A 9 -2.44 -5.61 -0.35
N VAL A 10 -1.46 -6.36 -0.87
CA VAL A 10 -0.82 -6.06 -2.14
C VAL A 10 -1.23 -7.10 -3.17
N TYR A 11 -1.70 -6.62 -4.31
CA TYR A 11 -2.03 -7.47 -5.47
C TYR A 11 -1.52 -6.79 -6.75
N LYS A 12 -1.32 -7.61 -7.79
CA LYS A 12 -0.90 -7.11 -9.10
C LYS A 12 -2.13 -6.91 -9.98
N GLU A 13 -2.28 -5.71 -10.53
CA GLU A 13 -3.30 -5.37 -11.52
C GLU A 13 -2.57 -4.86 -12.78
N ASP A 14 -2.74 -5.57 -13.89
CA ASP A 14 -1.97 -5.38 -15.12
C ASP A 14 -0.45 -5.38 -14.87
N ASP A 15 0.21 -4.27 -15.19
CA ASP A 15 1.66 -4.06 -15.03
C ASP A 15 2.02 -3.32 -13.73
N MET A 16 1.04 -3.09 -12.85
CA MET A 16 1.18 -2.31 -11.62
C MET A 16 0.88 -3.15 -10.38
N TYR A 17 1.50 -2.79 -9.26
CA TYR A 17 1.14 -3.28 -7.93
C TYR A 17 0.19 -2.28 -7.29
N ILE A 18 -0.92 -2.79 -6.75
CA ILE A 18 -1.89 -2.03 -5.98
C ILE A 18 -1.73 -2.43 -4.51
N ALA A 19 -1.56 -1.43 -3.64
CA ALA A 19 -1.49 -1.60 -2.20
C ALA A 19 -2.72 -0.96 -1.55
N GLU A 20 -3.51 -1.75 -0.84
CA GLU A 20 -4.71 -1.31 -0.15
C GLU A 20 -4.55 -1.48 1.36
N CYS A 21 -4.88 -0.42 2.11
CA CYS A 21 -4.93 -0.39 3.56
C CYS A 21 -6.39 -0.25 4.03
N PRO A 22 -7.10 -1.36 4.28
CA PRO A 22 -8.53 -1.33 4.61
C PRO A 22 -8.82 -0.63 5.95
N GLU A 23 -7.87 -0.56 6.87
CA GLU A 23 -8.02 0.09 8.17
C GLU A 23 -8.17 1.61 8.08
N ILE A 24 -7.57 2.23 7.06
CA ILE A 24 -7.61 3.69 6.84
C ILE A 24 -8.26 4.08 5.52
N GLY A 25 -8.66 3.09 4.70
CA GLY A 25 -9.32 3.31 3.42
C GLY A 25 -8.41 3.97 2.39
N THR A 26 -7.12 3.65 2.41
CA THR A 26 -6.13 4.17 1.47
C THR A 26 -5.81 3.13 0.42
N VAL A 27 -5.68 3.58 -0.83
CA VAL A 27 -5.20 2.79 -1.96
C VAL A 27 -4.05 3.55 -2.61
N ASP A 28 -2.99 2.82 -2.95
CA ASP A 28 -1.81 3.34 -3.64
C ASP A 28 -1.31 2.36 -4.70
N GLN A 29 -0.47 2.83 -5.62
CA GLN A 29 -0.01 2.04 -6.75
C GLN A 29 1.45 2.32 -7.15
N GLY A 30 2.13 1.31 -7.69
CA GLY A 30 3.52 1.45 -8.16
C GLY A 30 3.99 0.33 -9.08
N GLU A 31 5.10 0.54 -9.79
CA GLU A 31 5.68 -0.49 -10.68
C GLU A 31 6.36 -1.62 -9.88
N THR A 32 6.73 -1.35 -8.63
CA THR A 32 7.21 -2.35 -7.67
C THR A 32 6.38 -2.35 -6.38
N ILE A 33 6.51 -3.42 -5.59
CA ILE A 33 5.85 -3.53 -4.28
C ILE A 33 6.29 -2.41 -3.35
N GLU A 34 7.59 -2.08 -3.35
CA GLU A 34 8.13 -1.00 -2.52
C GLU A 34 7.52 0.35 -2.89
N GLN A 35 7.34 0.65 -4.18
CA GLN A 35 6.70 1.88 -4.62
C GLN A 35 5.24 1.95 -4.17
N ALA A 36 4.48 0.87 -4.38
CA ALA A 36 3.07 0.81 -3.99
C ALA A 36 2.86 0.93 -2.47
N VAL A 37 3.82 0.51 -1.64
CA VAL A 37 3.73 0.61 -0.17
C VAL A 37 4.34 1.92 0.37
N SER A 38 5.23 2.57 -0.39
CA SER A 38 6.03 3.71 0.08
C SER A 38 5.38 5.08 -0.12
N GLU A 39 4.50 5.29 -1.11
CA GLU A 39 4.05 6.65 -1.45
C GLU A 39 2.94 7.19 -0.54
N ALA A 40 1.89 6.41 -0.26
CA ALA A 40 0.68 6.91 0.39
C ALA A 40 0.34 6.25 1.73
N MET A 41 1.21 5.41 2.30
CA MET A 41 0.97 4.80 3.61
C MET A 41 1.56 5.67 4.74
N PRO A 42 0.72 6.39 5.53
CA PRO A 42 1.18 7.24 6.64
C PRO A 42 1.66 6.46 7.88
#